data_AF-A0A8J5SQ29-F1
#
_entry.id   AF-A0A8J5SQ29-F1
#
_cell.length_a   1.000
_cell.length_b   1.000
_cell.length_c   1.000
_cell.angle_alpha   90.00
_cell.angle_beta   90.00
_cell.angle_gamma   90.00
#
_symmetry.space_group_name_H-M   'P 1'
#
loop_
_entity.id
_entity.type
_entity.pdbx_description
1 polymer ?
#
loop_
_entity_poly.entity_id
_entity_poly.type
_entity_poly.pdbx_seq_one_letter_code
_entity_poly.pdbx_strand_id
1 'polypeptide(L)'
;MAYVFTFWTFYVLYREYKVITTMRLRFLANQNRRPDQFTVLVRNVPPDPDETVSEHVEHFFAVNHRDHYLSHQTVYNANTLAGLVENKKGLQNWLVYYENQYAKNPAKKPTMKTGLWGLWGERVDAIEYYKSAIEELCKQEDEERQKVITDPKAIMPAAFVSFKSRWGAAVCAQTQQTSNPTLWLTEWAPEPRDVYWPNLAIPYVELSVRRLIMAVALFFLTFFFMIPIAIVQSLANLDDIERLLPFLKPIIERNSLKAVVQGFLPGIALKIFLIVLPAILMTMSTIEGHTSLSGLNRTTASKYYLFLFVNVFLGSVITGTAFQQLNNFIHQSANKIPEIVGESIPMKATFFVTYVMVDGWAGVAAEVLRLKPLVMFHIKNAFLVRTEKDREEAMDPGSLNFGTTEPRIQLYFLLGLVYAVVTPILLPFIIVFFSLAYLVFRHQIINVYNQQYESAAQFWPDVQRRIVIALIVSQILLMGLLSTQQAEKSTVVLLPLPVLSIWFHHVCKGRFEPAFIKFPLQDAMVKDTLERANDPTLNLREYLKDAYVHPVFHKNDMYELAAIDEEEKNPLVATRRRSRMNTPVDSKFNSSSGTTEGEFSRMPPH
;
A
#
# COMPACT_ATOMS: atom_id res chain seq x y z
N MET A 1 -16.76 -19.03 25.74
CA MET A 1 -16.21 -18.97 24.36
C MET A 1 -15.69 -17.57 23.99
N ALA A 2 -16.50 -16.50 24.05
CA ALA A 2 -16.05 -15.14 23.69
C ALA A 2 -14.75 -14.69 24.38
N TYR A 3 -14.63 -14.94 25.69
CA TYR A 3 -13.39 -14.70 26.46
C TYR A 3 -12.19 -15.50 25.94
N VAL A 4 -12.39 -16.78 25.62
CA VAL A 4 -11.32 -17.66 25.10
C VAL A 4 -10.82 -17.14 23.76
N PHE A 5 -11.72 -16.83 22.82
CA PHE A 5 -11.34 -16.27 21.52
C PHE A 5 -10.66 -14.90 21.66
N THR A 6 -11.17 -14.04 22.55
CA THR A 6 -10.58 -12.71 22.80
C THR A 6 -9.17 -12.82 23.36
N PHE A 7 -8.97 -13.58 24.44
CA PHE A 7 -7.66 -13.74 25.07
C PHE A 7 -6.66 -14.48 24.19
N TRP A 8 -7.11 -15.48 23.43
CA TRP A 8 -6.26 -16.13 22.44
C TRP A 8 -5.83 -15.17 21.34
N THR A 9 -6.76 -14.35 20.84
CA THR A 9 -6.45 -13.31 19.85
C THR A 9 -5.46 -12.28 20.41
N PHE A 10 -5.63 -11.84 21.66
CA PHE A 10 -4.64 -10.96 22.32
C PHE A 10 -3.27 -11.60 22.40
N TYR A 11 -3.20 -12.87 22.82
CA TYR A 11 -1.94 -13.59 22.92
C TYR A 11 -1.22 -13.69 21.57
N VAL A 12 -1.94 -14.13 20.52
CA VAL A 12 -1.38 -14.27 19.16
C VAL A 12 -0.93 -12.91 18.64
N LEU A 13 -1.79 -11.90 18.69
CA LEU A 13 -1.44 -10.57 18.19
C LEU A 13 -0.25 -9.96 18.95
N TYR A 14 -0.18 -10.14 20.28
CA TYR A 14 0.97 -9.68 21.06
C TYR A 14 2.27 -10.37 20.64
N ARG A 15 2.22 -11.69 20.44
CA ARG A 15 3.36 -12.49 19.99
C ARG A 15 3.81 -12.08 18.58
N GLU A 16 2.88 -11.98 17.64
CA GLU A 16 3.17 -11.58 16.26
C GLU A 16 3.72 -10.15 16.19
N TYR A 17 3.14 -9.21 16.93
CA TYR A 17 3.65 -7.84 16.97
C TYR A 17 5.10 -7.81 17.50
N LYS A 18 5.41 -8.59 18.54
CA LYS A 18 6.79 -8.72 19.03
C LYS A 18 7.73 -9.33 17.98
N VAL A 19 7.30 -10.38 17.28
CA VAL A 19 8.10 -11.05 16.24
C VAL A 19 8.39 -10.08 15.10
N ILE A 20 7.36 -9.40 14.58
CA ILE A 20 7.50 -8.45 13.46
C ILE A 20 8.33 -7.24 13.86
N THR A 21 8.19 -6.74 15.09
CA THR A 21 9.06 -5.67 15.61
C THR A 21 10.52 -6.11 15.60
N THR A 22 10.79 -7.34 16.05
CA THR A 22 12.16 -7.89 16.09
C THR A 22 12.70 -8.10 14.68
N MET A 23 11.89 -8.60 13.74
CA MET A 23 12.26 -8.76 12.34
C MET A 23 12.57 -7.42 11.68
N ARG A 24 11.71 -6.41 11.89
CA ARG A 24 11.92 -5.05 11.38
C ARG A 24 13.23 -4.44 11.87
N LEU A 25 13.50 -4.49 13.18
CA LEU A 25 14.72 -3.91 13.74
C LEU A 25 15.98 -4.63 13.22
N ARG A 26 15.94 -5.96 13.11
CA ARG A 26 17.03 -6.73 12.49
C ARG A 26 17.22 -6.39 11.02
N PHE A 27 16.13 -6.25 10.26
CA PHE A 27 16.17 -5.85 8.87
C PHE A 27 16.82 -4.47 8.72
N LEU A 28 16.37 -3.46 9.47
CA LEU A 28 16.93 -2.10 9.42
C LEU A 28 18.41 -2.06 9.81
N ALA A 29 18.83 -2.87 10.78
CA ALA A 29 20.22 -2.98 11.21
C ALA A 29 21.12 -3.57 10.10
N ASN A 30 20.63 -4.60 9.40
CA ASN A 30 21.38 -5.31 8.35
C ASN A 30 21.20 -4.73 6.94
N GLN A 31 20.27 -3.79 6.77
CA GLN A 31 19.97 -3.22 5.46
C GLN A 31 21.16 -2.48 4.89
N ASN A 32 21.40 -2.64 3.59
CA ASN A 32 22.44 -1.92 2.85
C ASN A 32 22.23 -0.40 2.92
N ARG A 33 23.29 0.32 2.53
CA ARG A 33 23.26 1.76 2.44
C ARG A 33 22.23 2.19 1.40
N ARG A 34 21.38 3.13 1.80
CA ARG A 34 20.39 3.76 0.92
C ARG A 34 20.27 5.24 1.25
N PRO A 35 19.91 6.09 0.28
CA PRO A 35 19.84 7.53 0.47
C PRO A 35 18.75 7.97 1.47
N ASP A 36 17.65 7.22 1.61
CA ASP A 36 16.57 7.51 2.57
C ASP A 36 17.03 7.53 4.03
N GLN A 37 18.09 6.79 4.36
CA GLN A 37 18.62 6.72 5.72
C GLN A 37 19.34 8.02 6.14
N PHE A 38 19.75 8.86 5.19
CA PHE A 38 20.51 10.10 5.42
C PHE A 38 19.72 11.35 5.10
N THR A 39 18.53 11.20 4.52
CA THR A 39 17.79 12.32 3.93
C THR A 39 16.45 12.53 4.63
N VAL A 40 16.14 13.80 4.87
CA VAL A 40 14.89 14.26 5.45
C VAL A 40 14.18 15.15 4.44
N LEU A 41 12.90 14.89 4.21
CA LEU A 41 12.06 15.76 3.42
C LEU A 41 11.56 16.91 4.31
N VAL A 42 11.92 18.12 3.92
CA VAL A 42 11.51 19.36 4.58
C VAL A 42 10.39 19.99 3.76
N ARG A 43 9.27 20.30 4.40
CA ARG A 43 8.10 20.93 3.77
C ARG A 43 7.71 22.22 4.46
N ASN A 44 7.05 23.09 3.69
CA ASN A 44 6.55 24.38 4.14
C ASN A 44 7.67 25.28 4.70
N VAL A 45 8.73 25.42 3.91
CA VAL A 45 9.78 26.43 4.14
C VAL A 45 9.13 27.81 4.07
N PRO A 46 9.32 28.68 5.07
CA PRO A 46 8.73 30.02 5.05
C PRO A 46 9.27 30.83 3.86
N PRO A 47 8.43 31.65 3.21
CA PRO A 47 8.90 32.54 2.16
C PRO A 47 9.77 33.64 2.77
N ASP A 48 10.91 33.90 2.14
CA ASP A 48 11.82 34.99 2.47
C ASP A 48 11.88 35.97 1.28
N PRO A 49 11.78 37.29 1.49
CA PRO A 49 11.87 38.27 0.40
C PRO A 49 13.28 38.41 -0.19
N ASP A 50 14.32 38.11 0.59
CA ASP A 50 15.71 38.38 0.23
C ASP A 50 16.46 37.11 -0.21
N GLU A 51 16.04 35.93 0.28
CA GLU A 51 16.68 34.64 0.00
C GLU A 51 15.80 33.72 -0.88
N THR A 52 16.44 32.97 -1.78
CA THR A 52 15.78 31.85 -2.47
C THR A 52 15.52 30.70 -1.49
N VAL A 53 14.57 29.80 -1.81
CA VAL A 53 14.30 28.60 -0.98
C VAL A 53 15.56 27.77 -0.74
N SER A 54 16.46 27.69 -1.72
CA SER A 54 17.73 26.95 -1.61
C SER A 54 18.67 27.59 -0.58
N GLU A 55 18.88 28.90 -0.69
CA GLU A 55 19.73 29.66 0.24
C GLU A 55 19.16 29.65 1.66
N HIS A 56 17.83 29.78 1.78
CA HIS A 56 17.14 29.77 3.06
C HIS A 56 17.27 28.41 3.77
N VAL A 57 17.14 27.31 3.02
CA VAL A 57 17.37 25.94 3.53
C VAL A 57 18.83 25.77 3.94
N GLU A 58 19.78 26.21 3.10
CA GLU A 58 21.20 26.11 3.43
C GLU A 58 21.55 26.89 4.71
N HIS A 59 21.12 28.14 4.80
CA HIS A 59 21.34 28.98 5.98
C HIS A 59 20.73 28.35 7.24
N PHE A 60 19.48 27.91 7.18
CA PHE A 60 18.79 27.30 8.31
C PHE A 60 19.52 26.04 8.84
N PHE A 61 19.91 25.13 7.95
CA PHE A 61 20.55 23.88 8.36
C PHE A 61 22.04 24.02 8.67
N ALA A 62 22.74 24.96 8.03
CA ALA A 62 24.13 25.28 8.37
C ALA A 62 24.26 25.89 9.78
N VAL A 63 23.25 26.65 10.22
CA VAL A 63 23.23 27.23 11.59
C VAL A 63 22.76 26.20 12.61
N ASN A 64 21.60 25.56 12.40
CA ASN A 64 20.97 24.70 13.41
C ASN A 64 21.56 23.27 13.46
N HIS A 65 22.12 22.78 12.35
CA HIS A 65 22.66 21.42 12.22
C HIS A 65 24.10 21.43 11.67
N ARG A 66 24.90 22.42 12.06
CA ARG A 66 26.24 22.74 11.53
C ARG A 66 27.15 21.54 11.24
N ASP A 67 27.29 20.64 12.21
CA ASP A 67 28.23 19.53 12.10
C ASP A 67 27.71 18.38 11.22
N HIS A 68 26.40 18.25 11.10
CA HIS A 68 25.73 17.13 10.44
C HIS A 68 25.19 17.45 9.04
N TYR A 69 24.88 18.71 8.75
CA TYR A 69 24.40 19.13 7.43
C TYR A 69 25.44 18.80 6.34
N LEU A 70 24.97 18.22 5.22
CA LEU A 70 25.82 17.83 4.09
C LEU A 70 25.48 18.61 2.82
N SER A 71 24.23 18.51 2.38
CA SER A 71 23.71 19.14 1.16
C SER A 71 22.19 19.12 1.17
N HIS A 72 21.56 19.84 0.26
CA HIS A 72 20.12 19.76 0.04
C HIS A 72 19.81 19.76 -1.47
N GLN A 73 18.65 19.25 -1.81
CA GLN A 73 18.08 19.28 -3.15
C GLN A 73 16.69 19.90 -3.09
N THR A 74 16.50 21.03 -3.77
CA THR A 74 15.20 21.70 -3.84
C THR A 74 14.22 20.91 -4.71
N VAL A 75 12.93 21.01 -4.38
CA VAL A 75 11.85 20.41 -5.14
C VAL A 75 11.35 21.42 -6.17
N TYR A 76 11.23 20.97 -7.42
CA TYR A 76 10.70 21.76 -8.53
C TYR A 76 9.34 21.21 -8.97
N ASN A 77 8.44 22.10 -9.39
CA ASN A 77 7.21 21.73 -10.07
C ASN A 77 7.52 21.37 -11.53
N ALA A 78 7.86 20.11 -11.77
CA ALA A 78 8.18 19.56 -13.08
C ALA A 78 7.01 18.77 -13.69
N ASN A 79 5.76 19.00 -13.27
CA ASN A 79 4.61 18.19 -13.69
C ASN A 79 4.32 18.31 -15.20
N THR A 80 4.41 19.52 -15.76
CA THR A 80 4.25 19.75 -17.21
C THR A 80 5.36 19.08 -18.00
N LEU A 81 6.61 19.26 -17.54
CA LEU A 81 7.80 18.67 -18.14
C LEU A 81 7.74 17.13 -18.11
N ALA A 82 7.29 16.55 -17.01
CA ALA A 82 7.09 15.10 -16.89
C ALA A 82 6.08 14.58 -17.91
N GLY A 83 4.96 15.30 -18.11
CA GLY A 83 3.98 14.96 -19.14
C GLY A 83 4.54 15.03 -20.56
N LEU A 84 5.37 16.03 -20.86
CA LEU A 84 6.06 16.13 -22.16
C LEU A 84 7.03 14.96 -22.39
N VAL A 85 7.82 14.60 -21.38
CA VAL A 85 8.76 13.47 -21.47
C VAL A 85 8.03 12.14 -21.64
N GLU A 86 6.91 11.92 -20.95
CA GLU A 86 6.07 10.73 -21.13
C GLU A 86 5.47 10.66 -22.54
N ASN A 87 4.95 11.77 -23.06
CA ASN A 87 4.45 11.87 -24.43
C ASN A 87 5.54 11.58 -25.46
N LYS A 88 6.75 12.15 -25.27
CA LYS A 88 7.91 11.91 -26.13
C LYS A 88 8.33 10.44 -26.14
N LYS A 89 8.36 9.76 -24.99
CA LYS A 89 8.61 8.31 -24.92
C LYS A 89 7.57 7.54 -25.74
N GLY A 90 6.30 7.91 -25.63
CA GLY A 90 5.22 7.35 -26.45
C GLY A 90 5.51 7.49 -27.96
N LEU A 91 5.84 8.70 -28.43
CA LEU A 91 6.16 8.93 -29.85
C LEU A 91 7.44 8.21 -30.31
N GLN A 92 8.46 8.13 -29.45
CA GLN A 92 9.70 7.40 -29.74
C GLN A 92 9.42 5.93 -30.03
N ASN A 93 8.54 5.30 -29.24
CA ASN A 93 8.13 3.91 -29.48
C ASN A 93 7.40 3.75 -30.83
N TRP A 94 6.63 4.77 -31.24
CA TRP A 94 6.01 4.79 -32.58
C TRP A 94 7.04 4.94 -33.70
N LEU A 95 8.05 5.79 -33.52
CA LEU A 95 9.13 5.97 -34.48
C LEU A 95 9.92 4.66 -34.69
N VAL A 96 10.37 4.02 -33.62
CA VAL A 96 11.20 2.80 -33.73
C VAL A 96 10.41 1.68 -34.41
N TYR A 97 9.10 1.59 -34.20
CA TYR A 97 8.28 0.64 -34.95
C TYR A 97 8.30 0.84 -36.46
N TYR A 98 8.09 2.08 -36.91
CA TYR A 98 8.04 2.36 -38.34
C TYR A 98 9.42 2.19 -38.96
N GLU A 99 10.50 2.52 -38.24
CA GLU A 99 11.87 2.19 -38.64
C GLU A 99 12.10 0.68 -38.75
N ASN A 100 11.66 -0.11 -37.76
CA ASN A 100 11.72 -1.57 -37.80
C ASN A 100 10.90 -2.17 -38.95
N GLN A 101 9.72 -1.59 -39.23
CA GLN A 101 8.86 -2.01 -40.34
C GLN A 101 9.53 -1.72 -41.69
N TYR A 102 10.15 -0.55 -41.84
CA TYR A 102 10.89 -0.17 -43.03
C TYR A 102 12.14 -1.03 -43.23
N ALA A 103 12.88 -1.32 -42.16
CA ALA A 103 14.05 -2.21 -42.19
C ALA A 103 13.70 -3.62 -42.67
N LYS A 104 12.53 -4.16 -42.28
CA LYS A 104 12.03 -5.47 -42.76
C LYS A 104 11.60 -5.47 -44.22
N ASN A 105 11.12 -4.34 -44.74
CA ASN A 105 10.68 -4.24 -46.14
C ASN A 105 11.06 -2.88 -46.76
N PRO A 106 12.32 -2.72 -47.21
CA PRO A 106 12.84 -1.43 -47.69
C PRO A 106 12.13 -0.91 -48.95
N ALA A 107 11.45 -1.79 -49.69
CA ALA A 107 10.75 -1.45 -50.93
C ALA A 107 9.50 -0.59 -50.73
N LYS A 108 8.94 -0.55 -49.51
CA LYS A 108 7.71 0.22 -49.22
C LYS A 108 7.90 1.07 -47.97
N LYS A 109 7.96 2.39 -48.16
CA LYS A 109 7.97 3.34 -47.03
C LYS A 109 6.66 3.26 -46.24
N PRO A 110 6.72 3.25 -44.90
CA PRO A 110 5.52 3.26 -44.07
C PRO A 110 4.84 4.63 -44.13
N THR A 111 3.57 4.64 -44.53
CA THR A 111 2.73 5.85 -44.56
C THR A 111 1.65 5.75 -43.51
N MET A 112 1.31 6.86 -42.86
CA MET A 112 0.14 6.94 -41.96
C MET A 112 -0.77 8.11 -42.35
N LYS A 113 -1.96 8.15 -41.76
CA LYS A 113 -2.85 9.32 -41.86
C LYS A 113 -2.82 10.12 -40.55
N THR A 114 -2.91 11.44 -40.65
CA THR A 114 -2.76 12.37 -39.51
C THR A 114 -3.97 12.46 -38.57
N GLY A 115 -5.14 11.99 -38.96
CA GLY A 115 -6.37 12.11 -38.18
C GLY A 115 -6.52 11.05 -37.08
N LEU A 116 -7.63 11.16 -36.34
CA LEU A 116 -7.92 10.33 -35.18
C LEU A 116 -7.80 8.82 -35.52
N TRP A 117 -6.93 8.13 -34.77
CA TRP A 117 -6.63 6.70 -34.89
C TRP A 117 -6.14 6.27 -36.28
N GLY A 118 -5.60 7.20 -37.08
CA GLY A 118 -5.10 6.92 -38.42
C GLY A 118 -6.18 6.68 -39.49
N LEU A 119 -7.44 7.04 -39.21
CA LEU A 119 -8.57 6.78 -40.11
C LEU A 119 -8.81 7.91 -41.13
N TRP A 120 -8.58 9.17 -40.72
CA TRP A 120 -8.91 10.39 -41.46
C TRP A 120 -7.64 11.22 -41.70
N GLY A 121 -7.68 12.20 -42.61
CA GLY A 121 -6.55 13.09 -42.87
C GLY A 121 -5.63 12.68 -44.02
N GLU A 122 -4.60 13.51 -44.24
CA GLU A 122 -3.63 13.36 -45.32
C GLU A 122 -2.67 12.20 -45.06
N ARG A 123 -2.25 11.51 -46.14
CA ARG A 123 -1.26 10.44 -46.06
C ARG A 123 0.15 11.04 -46.05
N VAL A 124 0.85 10.85 -44.95
CA VAL A 124 2.22 11.35 -44.72
C VAL A 124 3.19 10.19 -44.48
N ASP A 125 4.48 10.42 -44.74
CA ASP A 125 5.55 9.50 -44.34
C ASP A 125 5.56 9.43 -42.80
N ALA A 126 5.36 8.23 -42.26
CA ALA A 126 5.24 8.07 -40.82
C ALA A 126 6.58 8.38 -40.13
N ILE A 127 7.71 7.97 -40.70
CA ILE A 127 9.02 8.16 -40.07
C ILE A 127 9.36 9.65 -39.99
N GLU A 128 9.18 10.38 -41.08
CA GLU A 128 9.46 11.82 -41.13
C GLU A 128 8.52 12.61 -40.21
N TYR A 129 7.24 12.23 -40.16
CA TYR A 129 6.28 12.84 -39.23
C TYR A 129 6.66 12.64 -37.77
N TYR A 130 6.99 11.41 -37.34
CA TYR A 130 7.36 11.18 -35.95
C TYR A 130 8.71 11.83 -35.61
N LYS A 131 9.66 11.90 -36.57
CA LYS A 131 10.92 12.63 -36.38
C LYS A 131 10.65 14.11 -36.12
N SER A 132 9.86 14.77 -36.96
CA SER A 132 9.54 16.18 -36.79
C SER A 132 8.73 16.44 -35.51
N ALA A 133 7.77 15.58 -35.17
CA ALA A 133 7.01 15.68 -33.92
C ALA A 133 7.89 15.50 -32.67
N ILE A 134 8.87 14.60 -32.71
CA ILE A 134 9.83 14.40 -31.62
C ILE A 134 10.78 15.59 -31.51
N GLU A 135 11.25 16.15 -32.63
CA GLU A 135 12.07 17.36 -32.64
C GLU A 135 11.32 18.56 -32.05
N GLU A 136 10.05 18.73 -32.39
CA GLU A 136 9.19 19.76 -31.80
C GLU A 136 9.00 19.55 -30.29
N LEU A 137 8.74 18.31 -29.85
CA LEU A 137 8.65 17.99 -28.43
C LEU A 137 9.99 18.17 -27.69
N CYS A 138 11.13 17.85 -28.31
CA CYS A 138 12.45 18.12 -27.73
C CYS A 138 12.64 19.62 -27.51
N LYS A 139 12.26 20.45 -28.49
CA LYS A 139 12.31 21.90 -28.34
C LYS A 139 11.42 22.39 -27.20
N GLN A 140 10.18 21.89 -27.12
CA GLN A 140 9.27 22.23 -26.02
C GLN A 140 9.80 21.74 -24.67
N GLU A 141 10.39 20.55 -24.61
CA GLU A 141 11.03 19.99 -23.40
C GLU A 141 12.18 20.88 -22.93
N ASP A 142 13.06 21.32 -23.84
CA ASP A 142 14.19 22.19 -23.52
C ASP A 142 13.71 23.57 -23.04
N GLU A 143 12.70 24.15 -23.71
CA GLU A 143 12.07 25.41 -23.29
C GLU A 143 11.44 25.30 -21.89
N GLU A 144 10.66 24.23 -21.62
CA GLU A 144 10.05 23.99 -20.31
C GLU A 144 11.09 23.66 -19.24
N ARG A 145 12.15 22.92 -19.57
CA ARG A 145 13.27 22.63 -18.66
C ARG A 145 13.96 23.93 -18.23
N GLN A 146 14.23 24.83 -19.17
CA GLN A 146 14.80 26.14 -18.85
C GLN A 146 13.85 27.00 -18.01
N LYS A 147 12.55 26.99 -18.32
CA LYS A 147 11.53 27.68 -17.52
C LYS A 147 11.50 27.17 -16.08
N VAL A 148 11.47 25.85 -15.86
CA VAL A 148 11.41 25.27 -14.51
C VAL A 148 12.67 25.58 -13.68
N ILE A 149 13.84 25.66 -14.30
CA ILE A 149 15.09 26.00 -13.62
C ILE A 149 15.17 27.50 -13.31
N THR A 150 14.67 28.35 -14.21
CA THR A 150 14.82 29.81 -14.12
C THR A 150 13.67 30.47 -13.34
N ASP A 151 12.47 29.92 -13.39
CA ASP A 151 11.29 30.51 -12.75
C ASP A 151 11.29 30.23 -11.24
N PRO A 152 11.41 31.27 -10.38
CA PRO A 152 11.32 31.08 -8.94
C PRO A 152 9.97 30.52 -8.49
N LYS A 153 8.89 30.71 -9.27
CA LYS A 153 7.57 30.14 -8.95
C LYS A 153 7.49 28.63 -9.15
N ALA A 154 8.39 28.06 -9.96
CA ALA A 154 8.48 26.62 -10.14
C ALA A 154 9.19 25.95 -8.95
N ILE A 155 9.92 26.71 -8.12
CA ILE A 155 10.56 26.20 -6.92
C ILE A 155 9.51 26.07 -5.82
N MET A 156 9.30 24.84 -5.36
CA MET A 156 8.38 24.58 -4.26
C MET A 156 9.06 24.92 -2.92
N PRO A 157 8.32 25.35 -1.89
CA PRO A 157 8.84 25.55 -0.53
C PRO A 157 9.08 24.19 0.18
N ALA A 158 9.84 23.31 -0.47
CA ALA A 158 10.18 21.98 -0.02
C ALA A 158 11.56 21.57 -0.55
N ALA A 159 12.30 20.81 0.25
CA ALA A 159 13.63 20.33 -0.11
C ALA A 159 13.93 18.99 0.56
N PHE A 160 14.75 18.17 -0.11
CA PHE A 160 15.38 16.99 0.46
C PHE A 160 16.72 17.40 1.09
N VAL A 161 16.82 17.33 2.41
CA VAL A 161 18.03 17.71 3.15
C VAL A 161 18.78 16.47 3.57
N SER A 162 20.03 16.37 3.12
CA SER A 162 20.92 15.24 3.37
C SER A 162 21.89 15.55 4.51
N PHE A 163 22.18 14.54 5.33
CA PHE A 163 23.07 14.64 6.49
C PHE A 163 24.28 13.71 6.34
N LYS A 164 25.40 14.06 6.99
CA LYS A 164 26.64 13.27 7.03
C LYS A 164 26.51 11.92 7.75
N SER A 165 25.43 11.73 8.51
CA SER A 165 25.23 10.61 9.42
C SER A 165 23.74 10.30 9.52
N ARG A 166 23.36 9.03 9.64
CA ARG A 166 21.98 8.62 9.92
C ARG A 166 21.50 9.15 11.26
N TRP A 167 22.40 9.27 12.23
CA TRP A 167 22.08 9.89 13.52
C TRP A 167 21.57 11.33 13.35
N GLY A 168 22.27 12.15 12.55
CA GLY A 168 21.86 13.54 12.27
C GLY A 168 20.50 13.63 11.58
N ALA A 169 20.27 12.79 10.57
CA ALA A 169 18.97 12.68 9.91
C ALA A 169 17.86 12.25 10.88
N ALA A 170 18.15 11.28 11.75
CA ALA A 170 17.20 10.77 12.74
C ALA A 170 16.82 11.82 13.79
N VAL A 171 17.75 12.67 14.19
CA VAL A 171 17.47 13.82 15.08
C VAL A 171 16.57 14.81 14.34
N CYS A 172 16.93 15.23 13.14
CA CYS A 172 16.17 16.20 12.35
C CYS A 172 14.72 15.73 12.06
N ALA A 173 14.53 14.48 11.65
CA ALA A 173 13.22 13.94 11.30
C ALA A 173 12.28 13.73 12.50
N GLN A 174 12.80 13.74 13.73
CA GLN A 174 12.03 13.44 14.94
C GLN A 174 11.86 14.65 15.89
N THR A 175 12.52 15.77 15.61
CA THR A 175 12.43 16.99 16.43
C THR A 175 11.66 18.10 15.73
N GLN A 176 10.97 18.91 16.53
CA GLN A 176 10.36 20.15 16.06
C GLN A 176 11.47 21.17 15.78
N GLN A 177 11.51 21.73 14.56
CA GLN A 177 12.59 22.63 14.13
C GLN A 177 12.39 24.08 14.59
N THR A 178 11.14 24.57 14.63
CA THR A 178 10.82 25.95 15.02
C THR A 178 9.63 26.03 15.98
N SER A 179 9.44 27.18 16.63
CA SER A 179 8.30 27.40 17.54
C SER A 179 6.93 27.27 16.85
N ASN A 180 6.85 27.49 15.53
CA ASN A 180 5.62 27.31 14.77
C ASN A 180 5.54 25.85 14.26
N PRO A 181 4.54 25.06 14.71
CA PRO A 181 4.42 23.65 14.33
C PRO A 181 3.98 23.42 12.87
N THR A 182 3.73 24.48 12.10
CA THR A 182 3.34 24.37 10.68
C THR A 182 4.47 24.72 9.71
N LEU A 183 5.58 25.29 10.19
CA LEU A 183 6.74 25.67 9.36
C LEU A 183 7.90 24.69 9.57
N TRP A 184 8.75 24.54 8.56
CA TRP A 184 9.94 23.66 8.62
C TRP A 184 9.58 22.23 9.04
N LEU A 185 8.55 21.67 8.41
CA LEU A 185 8.05 20.35 8.72
C LEU A 185 9.02 19.30 8.21
N THR A 186 9.62 18.53 9.12
CA THR A 186 10.56 17.47 8.79
C THR A 186 9.88 16.11 8.84
N GLU A 187 9.99 15.36 7.75
CA GLU A 187 9.58 13.96 7.67
C GLU A 187 10.70 13.12 7.05
N TRP A 188 10.79 11.84 7.40
CA TRP A 188 11.74 10.94 6.73
C TRP A 188 11.49 10.96 5.22
N ALA A 189 12.54 11.20 4.43
CA ALA A 189 12.40 11.13 2.99
C ALA A 189 12.08 9.68 2.59
N PRO A 190 11.07 9.45 1.75
CA PRO A 190 10.88 8.14 1.14
C PRO A 190 12.12 7.74 0.33
N GLU A 191 12.29 6.46 0.04
CA GLU A 191 13.29 6.02 -0.93
C GLU A 191 13.03 6.70 -2.29
N PRO A 192 14.05 7.09 -3.08
CA PRO A 192 13.85 7.80 -4.35
C PRO A 192 12.82 7.16 -5.30
N ARG A 193 12.78 5.82 -5.37
CA ARG A 193 11.78 5.06 -6.15
C ARG A 193 10.37 5.06 -5.54
N ASP A 194 10.26 5.29 -4.23
CA ASP A 194 8.99 5.39 -3.50
C ASP A 194 8.43 6.82 -3.52
N VAL A 195 9.22 7.83 -3.91
CA VAL A 195 8.76 9.22 -4.02
C VAL A 195 7.72 9.35 -5.15
N TYR A 196 6.53 9.81 -4.79
CA TYR A 196 5.50 10.17 -5.75
C TYR A 196 5.61 11.67 -6.09
N TRP A 197 6.48 11.95 -7.07
CA TRP A 197 6.86 13.30 -7.49
C TRP A 197 5.70 14.27 -7.78
N PRO A 198 4.59 13.88 -8.43
CA PRO A 198 3.54 14.82 -8.78
C PRO A 198 2.91 15.55 -7.59
N ASN A 199 2.89 14.89 -6.42
CA ASN A 199 2.29 15.44 -5.20
C ASN A 199 3.22 16.36 -4.41
N LEU A 200 4.52 16.40 -4.71
CA LEU A 200 5.45 17.34 -4.06
C LEU A 200 5.22 18.79 -4.52
N ALA A 201 4.57 18.99 -5.67
CA ALA A 201 4.17 20.30 -6.18
C ALA A 201 2.92 20.88 -5.49
N ILE A 202 2.31 20.19 -4.53
CA ILE A 202 1.11 20.67 -3.84
C ILE A 202 1.52 21.53 -2.63
N PRO A 203 1.06 22.79 -2.53
CA PRO A 203 1.31 23.62 -1.35
C PRO A 203 0.77 22.98 -0.07
N TYR A 204 1.52 23.08 1.03
CA TYR A 204 1.16 22.44 2.30
C TYR A 204 -0.23 22.86 2.81
N VAL A 205 -0.58 24.14 2.66
CA VAL A 205 -1.87 24.68 3.10
C VAL A 205 -3.07 24.07 2.36
N GLU A 206 -2.89 23.66 1.09
CA GLU A 206 -3.95 23.02 0.30
C GLU A 206 -4.23 21.58 0.74
N LEU A 207 -3.26 20.90 1.35
CA LEU A 207 -3.38 19.49 1.74
C LEU A 207 -4.57 19.27 2.68
N SER A 208 -4.80 20.18 3.63
CA SER A 208 -5.92 20.10 4.57
C SER A 208 -7.27 20.18 3.87
N VAL A 209 -7.41 21.09 2.90
CA VAL A 209 -8.64 21.26 2.11
C VAL A 209 -8.86 20.05 1.21
N ARG A 210 -7.84 19.57 0.51
CA ARG A 210 -7.91 18.38 -0.35
C ARG A 210 -8.33 17.15 0.44
N ARG A 211 -7.74 16.92 1.62
CA ARG A 211 -8.12 15.82 2.53
C ARG A 211 -9.56 15.95 3.01
N LEU A 212 -10.02 17.15 3.34
CA LEU A 212 -11.42 17.37 3.74
C LEU A 212 -12.38 17.05 2.59
N ILE A 213 -12.11 17.55 1.37
CA ILE A 213 -12.93 17.27 0.19
C ILE A 213 -12.96 15.77 -0.11
N MET A 214 -11.81 15.08 -0.07
CA MET A 214 -11.74 13.63 -0.30
C MET A 214 -12.42 12.82 0.81
N ALA A 215 -12.40 13.28 2.06
CA ALA A 215 -13.16 12.65 3.15
C ALA A 215 -14.67 12.78 2.95
N VAL A 216 -15.16 13.95 2.52
CA VAL A 216 -16.58 14.17 2.17
C VAL A 216 -16.97 13.34 0.95
N ALA A 217 -16.11 13.28 -0.08
CA ALA A 217 -16.33 12.45 -1.25
C ALA A 217 -16.38 10.95 -0.91
N LEU A 218 -15.50 10.49 0.00
CA LEU A 218 -15.52 9.11 0.51
C LEU A 218 -16.82 8.82 1.25
N PHE A 219 -17.31 9.75 2.07
CA PHE A 219 -18.60 9.62 2.75
C PHE A 219 -19.73 9.42 1.72
N PHE A 220 -19.85 10.29 0.72
CA PHE A 220 -20.87 10.13 -0.31
C PHE A 220 -20.71 8.86 -1.11
N LEU A 221 -19.48 8.47 -1.45
CA LEU A 221 -19.19 7.19 -2.10
C LEU A 221 -19.73 6.04 -1.25
N THR A 222 -19.39 5.96 0.04
CA THR A 222 -19.89 4.91 0.93
C THR A 222 -21.42 4.93 1.07
N PHE A 223 -22.02 6.13 1.18
CA PHE A 223 -23.46 6.27 1.33
C PHE A 223 -24.23 5.82 0.08
N PHE A 224 -23.88 6.34 -1.10
CA PHE A 224 -24.57 5.98 -2.34
C PHE A 224 -24.30 4.54 -2.77
N PHE A 225 -23.14 3.97 -2.40
CA PHE A 225 -22.86 2.57 -2.69
C PHE A 225 -23.70 1.59 -1.85
N MET A 226 -24.46 2.06 -0.85
CA MET A 226 -25.48 1.23 -0.21
C MET A 226 -26.57 0.77 -1.19
N ILE A 227 -26.85 1.53 -2.27
CA ILE A 227 -27.87 1.18 -3.26
C ILE A 227 -27.47 -0.09 -4.05
N PRO A 228 -26.28 -0.19 -4.69
CA PRO A 228 -25.81 -1.45 -5.27
C PRO A 228 -25.80 -2.62 -4.29
N ILE A 229 -25.39 -2.39 -3.03
CA ILE A 229 -25.42 -3.43 -1.99
C ILE A 229 -26.85 -3.90 -1.73
N ALA A 230 -27.81 -2.99 -1.68
CA ALA A 230 -29.22 -3.32 -1.51
C ALA A 230 -29.72 -4.25 -2.62
N ILE A 231 -29.37 -3.94 -3.88
CA ILE A 231 -29.72 -4.75 -5.05
C ILE A 231 -29.07 -6.14 -4.95
N VAL A 232 -27.80 -6.23 -4.54
CA VAL A 232 -27.13 -7.52 -4.33
C VAL A 232 -27.83 -8.33 -3.23
N GLN A 233 -28.25 -7.68 -2.14
CA GLN A 233 -28.93 -8.35 -1.04
C GLN A 233 -30.33 -8.82 -1.41
N SER A 234 -31.06 -8.10 -2.25
CA SER A 234 -32.34 -8.58 -2.77
C SER A 234 -32.16 -9.79 -3.70
N LEU A 235 -31.06 -9.85 -4.46
CA LEU A 235 -30.72 -11.04 -5.26
C LEU A 235 -30.39 -12.29 -4.43
N ALA A 236 -30.22 -12.18 -3.11
CA ALA A 236 -30.07 -13.34 -2.23
C ALA A 236 -31.41 -13.97 -1.80
N ASN A 237 -32.53 -13.25 -1.98
CA ASN A 237 -33.88 -13.72 -1.68
C ASN A 237 -34.61 -14.15 -2.97
N LEU A 238 -35.14 -15.37 -3.00
CA LEU A 238 -35.77 -15.93 -4.21
C LEU A 238 -36.99 -15.11 -4.69
N ASP A 239 -37.85 -14.71 -3.76
CA ASP A 239 -39.07 -13.95 -4.07
C ASP A 239 -38.76 -12.59 -4.71
N ASP A 240 -37.63 -11.98 -4.33
CA ASP A 240 -37.17 -10.71 -4.86
C ASP A 240 -36.47 -10.87 -6.22
N ILE A 241 -35.75 -11.98 -6.44
CA ILE A 241 -35.16 -12.30 -7.75
C ILE A 241 -36.26 -12.44 -8.81
N GLU A 242 -37.34 -13.15 -8.50
CA GLU A 242 -38.46 -13.35 -9.43
C GLU A 242 -39.16 -12.04 -9.82
N ARG A 243 -39.12 -11.04 -8.94
CA ARG A 243 -39.67 -9.69 -9.18
C ARG A 243 -38.71 -8.81 -9.97
N LEU A 244 -37.41 -8.83 -9.63
CA LEU A 244 -36.39 -7.95 -10.22
C LEU A 244 -35.87 -8.44 -11.58
N LEU A 245 -35.75 -9.76 -11.76
CA LEU A 245 -35.21 -10.39 -12.96
C LEU A 245 -36.18 -11.48 -13.47
N PRO A 246 -37.33 -11.11 -14.04
CA PRO A 246 -38.37 -12.06 -14.45
C PRO A 246 -37.90 -13.06 -15.52
N PHE A 247 -36.84 -12.77 -16.26
CA PHE A 247 -36.23 -13.68 -17.23
C PHE A 247 -35.52 -14.89 -16.58
N LEU A 248 -35.18 -14.82 -15.29
CA LEU A 248 -34.58 -15.95 -14.56
C LEU A 248 -35.61 -16.98 -14.08
N LYS A 249 -36.91 -16.65 -14.07
CA LYS A 249 -38.00 -17.56 -13.67
C LYS A 249 -37.91 -18.97 -14.28
N PRO A 250 -37.78 -19.13 -15.62
CA PRO A 250 -37.69 -20.47 -16.23
C PRO A 250 -36.42 -21.24 -15.85
N ILE A 251 -35.37 -20.57 -15.39
CA ILE A 251 -34.13 -21.18 -14.90
C ILE A 251 -34.26 -21.56 -13.42
N ILE A 252 -34.94 -20.73 -12.62
CA ILE A 252 -35.18 -20.94 -11.18
C ILE A 252 -36.19 -22.08 -10.95
N GLU A 253 -37.18 -22.26 -11.82
CA GLU A 253 -38.15 -23.36 -11.76
C GLU A 253 -37.49 -24.74 -11.95
N ARG A 254 -36.27 -24.80 -12.51
CA ARG A 254 -35.46 -26.02 -12.52
C ARG A 254 -34.80 -26.20 -11.16
N ASN A 255 -35.39 -27.07 -10.32
CA ASN A 255 -34.97 -27.34 -8.93
C ASN A 255 -33.44 -27.48 -8.71
N SER A 256 -32.71 -28.08 -9.66
CA SER A 256 -31.26 -28.30 -9.53
C SER A 256 -30.42 -27.02 -9.68
N LEU A 257 -30.87 -26.01 -10.43
CA LEU A 257 -30.12 -24.76 -10.66
C LEU A 257 -30.50 -23.65 -9.70
N LYS A 258 -31.66 -23.75 -9.06
CA LYS A 258 -32.18 -22.78 -8.08
C LYS A 258 -31.17 -22.47 -6.97
N ALA A 259 -30.62 -23.50 -6.33
CA ALA A 259 -29.66 -23.34 -5.23
C ALA A 259 -28.32 -22.72 -5.68
N VAL A 260 -27.88 -23.03 -6.90
CA VAL A 260 -26.64 -22.49 -7.48
C VAL A 260 -26.81 -21.01 -7.78
N VAL A 261 -27.92 -20.62 -8.42
CA VAL A 261 -28.19 -19.22 -8.75
C VAL A 261 -28.31 -18.40 -7.47
N GLN A 262 -29.08 -18.84 -6.47
CA GLN A 262 -29.26 -18.12 -5.22
C GLN A 262 -27.95 -17.98 -4.41
N GLY A 263 -27.12 -19.03 -4.39
CA GLY A 263 -25.87 -19.02 -3.60
C GLY A 263 -24.74 -18.21 -4.23
N PHE A 264 -24.57 -18.29 -5.55
CA PHE A 264 -23.40 -17.73 -6.23
C PHE A 264 -23.64 -16.37 -6.89
N LEU A 265 -24.85 -16.11 -7.41
CA LEU A 265 -25.15 -14.88 -8.14
C LEU A 265 -24.91 -13.60 -7.32
N PRO A 266 -25.34 -13.52 -6.04
CA PRO A 266 -25.09 -12.32 -5.22
C PRO A 266 -23.58 -12.06 -5.01
N GLY A 267 -22.80 -13.13 -4.80
CA GLY A 267 -21.36 -13.03 -4.61
C GLY A 267 -20.64 -12.52 -5.87
N ILE A 268 -21.04 -13.02 -7.05
CA ILE A 268 -20.50 -12.56 -8.35
C ILE A 268 -20.92 -11.11 -8.61
N ALA A 269 -22.19 -10.78 -8.40
CA ALA A 269 -22.70 -9.42 -8.60
C ALA A 269 -21.96 -8.41 -7.71
N LEU A 270 -21.77 -8.75 -6.42
CA LEU A 270 -20.99 -7.93 -5.50
C LEU A 270 -19.56 -7.72 -6.00
N LYS A 271 -18.90 -8.80 -6.43
CA LYS A 271 -17.53 -8.74 -6.94
C LYS A 271 -17.42 -7.81 -8.14
N ILE A 272 -18.37 -7.85 -9.09
CA ILE A 272 -18.40 -6.95 -10.25
C ILE A 272 -18.44 -5.49 -9.81
N PHE A 273 -19.33 -5.13 -8.87
CA PHE A 273 -19.38 -3.76 -8.33
C PHE A 273 -18.08 -3.35 -7.64
N LEU A 274 -17.40 -4.28 -6.96
CA LEU A 274 -16.15 -4.00 -6.24
C LEU A 274 -14.90 -3.94 -7.13
N ILE A 275 -14.93 -4.36 -8.40
CA ILE A 275 -13.74 -4.36 -9.28
C ILE A 275 -13.25 -2.93 -9.57
N VAL A 276 -14.15 -1.98 -9.77
CA VAL A 276 -13.80 -0.59 -10.13
C VAL A 276 -13.36 0.22 -8.91
N LEU A 277 -13.84 -0.16 -7.73
CA LEU A 277 -13.70 0.64 -6.51
C LEU A 277 -12.23 0.92 -6.10
N PRO A 278 -11.29 -0.05 -6.12
CA PRO A 278 -9.90 0.26 -5.78
C PRO A 278 -9.26 1.33 -6.64
N ALA A 279 -9.62 1.41 -7.93
CA ALA A 279 -9.12 2.46 -8.81
C ALA A 279 -9.63 3.84 -8.37
N ILE A 280 -10.92 3.94 -8.01
CA ILE A 280 -11.52 5.16 -7.46
C ILE A 280 -10.86 5.57 -6.14
N LEU A 281 -10.59 4.60 -5.24
CA LEU A 281 -9.97 4.90 -3.95
C LEU A 281 -8.50 5.28 -4.09
N MET A 282 -7.79 4.73 -5.07
CA MET A 282 -6.42 5.12 -5.39
C MET A 282 -6.39 6.55 -5.94
N THR A 283 -7.28 6.92 -6.86
CA THR A 283 -7.35 8.31 -7.38
C THR A 283 -7.75 9.30 -6.30
N MET A 284 -8.66 8.95 -5.40
CA MET A 284 -8.96 9.78 -4.23
C MET A 284 -7.72 9.97 -3.35
N SER A 285 -6.91 8.93 -3.14
CA SER A 285 -5.68 9.01 -2.35
C SER A 285 -4.58 9.82 -3.05
N THR A 286 -4.46 9.77 -4.39
CA THR A 286 -3.50 10.61 -5.10
C THR A 286 -3.86 12.10 -4.98
N ILE A 287 -5.15 12.45 -5.08
CA ILE A 287 -5.63 13.84 -4.94
C ILE A 287 -5.36 14.43 -3.53
N GLU A 288 -5.31 13.60 -2.48
CA GLU A 288 -4.99 14.05 -1.11
C GLU A 288 -3.56 14.57 -0.92
N GLY A 289 -2.64 14.28 -1.85
CA GLY A 289 -1.28 14.80 -1.81
C GLY A 289 -0.31 14.04 -0.89
N HIS A 290 -0.38 12.71 -0.86
CA HIS A 290 0.67 11.90 -0.21
C HIS A 290 1.95 11.86 -1.05
N THR A 291 3.11 11.96 -0.40
CA THR A 291 4.42 12.12 -1.06
C THR A 291 5.10 10.81 -1.45
N SER A 292 4.60 9.66 -0.96
CA SER A 292 5.15 8.34 -1.27
C SER A 292 4.11 7.36 -1.81
N LEU A 293 4.56 6.42 -2.65
CA LEU A 293 3.74 5.30 -3.14
C LEU A 293 3.31 4.39 -2.00
N SER A 294 4.21 4.12 -1.06
CA SER A 294 3.93 3.37 0.17
C SER A 294 2.83 4.02 1.02
N GLY A 295 2.85 5.35 1.15
CA GLY A 295 1.84 6.14 1.85
C GLY A 295 0.49 6.15 1.12
N LEU A 296 0.51 6.27 -0.21
CA LEU A 296 -0.69 6.17 -1.06
C LEU A 296 -1.37 4.82 -0.92
N ASN A 297 -0.61 3.73 -0.97
CA ASN A 297 -1.13 2.37 -0.82
C ASN A 297 -1.71 2.11 0.57
N ARG A 298 -1.04 2.57 1.64
CA ARG A 298 -1.55 2.44 3.02
C ARG A 298 -2.85 3.22 3.24
N THR A 299 -2.95 4.42 2.68
CA THR A 299 -4.15 5.24 2.78
C THR A 299 -5.29 4.66 1.95
N THR A 300 -5.01 4.20 0.73
CA THR A 300 -5.98 3.51 -0.14
C THR A 300 -6.51 2.25 0.54
N ALA A 301 -5.62 1.43 1.13
CA ALA A 301 -6.02 0.26 1.91
C ALA A 301 -6.93 0.64 3.09
N SER A 302 -6.61 1.72 3.80
CA SER A 302 -7.43 2.20 4.93
C SER A 302 -8.84 2.59 4.51
N LYS A 303 -8.98 3.33 3.40
CA LYS A 303 -10.29 3.70 2.84
C LYS A 303 -11.05 2.48 2.35
N TYR A 304 -10.37 1.56 1.68
CA TYR A 304 -11.01 0.35 1.16
C TYR A 304 -11.47 -0.56 2.29
N TYR A 305 -10.70 -0.70 3.37
CA TYR A 305 -11.13 -1.43 4.56
C TYR A 305 -12.38 -0.80 5.19
N LEU A 306 -12.40 0.54 5.35
CA LEU A 306 -13.58 1.25 5.85
C LEU A 306 -14.80 1.00 4.96
N PHE A 307 -14.62 1.04 3.65
CA PHE A 307 -15.69 0.74 2.70
C PHE A 307 -16.17 -0.71 2.83
N LEU A 308 -15.27 -1.70 2.86
CA LEU A 308 -15.65 -3.10 3.04
C LEU A 308 -16.38 -3.32 4.38
N PHE A 309 -15.94 -2.65 5.43
CA PHE A 309 -16.59 -2.69 6.74
C PHE A 309 -18.01 -2.12 6.70
N VAL A 310 -18.18 -0.90 6.16
CA VAL A 310 -19.48 -0.21 6.15
C VAL A 310 -20.43 -0.80 5.11
N ASN A 311 -19.99 -0.97 3.87
CA ASN A 311 -20.86 -1.38 2.77
C ASN A 311 -21.01 -2.91 2.69
N VAL A 312 -19.90 -3.66 2.69
CA VAL A 312 -19.95 -5.11 2.46
C VAL A 312 -20.38 -5.85 3.73
N PHE A 313 -19.86 -5.49 4.90
CA PHE A 313 -20.25 -6.14 6.15
C PHE A 313 -21.53 -5.52 6.74
N LEU A 314 -21.49 -4.28 7.25
CA LEU A 314 -22.64 -3.67 7.90
C LEU A 314 -23.82 -3.47 6.94
N GLY A 315 -23.57 -2.98 5.72
CA GLY A 315 -24.60 -2.72 4.73
C GLY A 315 -25.32 -3.99 4.29
N SER A 316 -24.60 -5.10 4.09
CA SER A 316 -25.23 -6.40 3.79
C SER A 316 -26.10 -6.91 4.92
N VAL A 317 -25.67 -6.74 6.19
CA VAL A 317 -26.46 -7.13 7.36
C VAL A 317 -27.69 -6.24 7.49
N ILE A 318 -27.51 -4.91 7.53
CA ILE A 318 -28.58 -3.93 7.73
C ILE A 318 -29.57 -3.93 6.58
N THR A 319 -29.13 -3.83 5.33
CA THR A 319 -30.05 -3.78 4.19
C THR A 319 -30.73 -5.12 3.99
N GLY A 320 -29.99 -6.22 4.20
CA GLY A 320 -30.56 -7.56 4.19
C GLY A 320 -31.66 -7.74 5.25
N THR A 321 -31.58 -7.06 6.40
CA THR A 321 -32.68 -7.01 7.39
C THR A 321 -33.76 -6.01 7.06
N ALA A 322 -33.40 -4.84 6.54
CA ALA A 322 -34.35 -3.78 6.25
C ALA A 322 -35.35 -4.25 5.20
N PHE A 323 -34.94 -5.06 4.21
CA PHE A 323 -35.89 -5.68 3.29
C PHE A 323 -36.79 -6.74 3.95
N GLN A 324 -36.26 -7.52 4.89
CA GLN A 324 -37.01 -8.58 5.59
C GLN A 324 -37.94 -8.04 6.69
N GLN A 325 -37.63 -6.87 7.26
CA GLN A 325 -38.29 -6.27 8.42
C GLN A 325 -38.67 -4.79 8.21
N LEU A 326 -38.83 -4.34 6.95
CA LEU A 326 -39.03 -2.92 6.60
C LEU A 326 -40.16 -2.25 7.39
N ASN A 327 -41.25 -2.99 7.59
CA ASN A 327 -42.43 -2.54 8.31
C ASN A 327 -42.15 -2.33 9.82
N ASN A 328 -41.17 -3.03 10.39
CA ASN A 328 -40.77 -2.90 11.79
C ASN A 328 -39.72 -1.80 11.98
N PHE A 329 -38.86 -1.55 10.99
CA PHE A 329 -37.78 -0.56 11.05
C PHE A 329 -38.29 0.90 11.04
N ILE A 330 -39.33 1.19 10.26
CA ILE A 330 -39.88 2.56 10.11
C ILE A 330 -40.53 3.05 11.41
N HIS A 331 -40.90 2.16 12.32
CA HIS A 331 -41.68 2.47 13.52
C HIS A 331 -40.94 2.26 14.86
N GLN A 332 -39.64 1.93 14.87
CA GLN A 332 -38.89 1.65 16.11
C GLN A 332 -37.79 2.67 16.43
N SER A 333 -37.45 2.82 17.72
CA SER A 333 -36.45 3.78 18.22
C SER A 333 -35.01 3.31 17.98
N ALA A 334 -34.07 4.26 17.83
CA ALA A 334 -32.65 4.00 17.56
C ALA A 334 -31.95 3.09 18.60
N ASN A 335 -32.49 2.99 19.82
CA ASN A 335 -31.92 2.16 20.88
C ASN A 335 -32.00 0.65 20.59
N LYS A 336 -32.87 0.22 19.64
CA LYS A 336 -33.01 -1.18 19.24
C LYS A 336 -32.14 -1.58 18.05
N ILE A 337 -31.35 -0.66 17.49
CA ILE A 337 -30.49 -0.96 16.33
C ILE A 337 -29.50 -2.11 16.63
N PRO A 338 -28.77 -2.13 17.76
CA PRO A 338 -27.85 -3.23 18.06
C PRO A 338 -28.54 -4.59 18.20
N GLU A 339 -29.80 -4.60 18.67
CA GLU A 339 -30.62 -5.79 18.84
C GLU A 339 -31.04 -6.38 17.49
N ILE A 340 -31.59 -5.54 16.59
CA ILE A 340 -32.01 -5.96 15.25
C ILE A 340 -30.82 -6.43 14.42
N VAL A 341 -29.70 -5.71 14.50
CA VAL A 341 -28.45 -6.12 13.84
C VAL A 341 -27.93 -7.43 14.46
N GLY A 342 -28.04 -7.59 15.78
CA GLY A 342 -27.66 -8.81 16.49
C GLY A 342 -28.38 -10.06 15.94
N GLU A 343 -29.71 -10.02 15.84
CA GLU A 343 -30.54 -11.14 15.37
C GLU A 343 -30.26 -11.54 13.92
N SER A 344 -29.86 -10.58 13.11
CA SER A 344 -29.71 -10.79 11.67
C SER A 344 -28.36 -11.29 11.21
N ILE A 345 -27.33 -11.10 12.03
CA ILE A 345 -26.00 -11.64 11.78
C ILE A 345 -26.06 -13.16 11.53
N PRO A 346 -26.65 -14.00 12.42
CA PRO A 346 -26.78 -15.43 12.16
C PRO A 346 -27.50 -15.74 10.84
N MET A 347 -28.58 -15.01 10.51
CA MET A 347 -29.38 -15.23 9.30
C MET A 347 -28.57 -14.98 8.02
N LYS A 348 -27.59 -14.07 8.06
CA LYS A 348 -26.74 -13.73 6.90
C LYS A 348 -25.45 -14.56 6.81
N ALA A 349 -25.23 -15.51 7.71
CA ALA A 349 -24.05 -16.37 7.68
C ALA A 349 -23.92 -17.13 6.34
N THR A 350 -25.02 -17.66 5.80
CA THR A 350 -25.01 -18.39 4.51
C THR A 350 -24.52 -17.53 3.35
N PHE A 351 -24.92 -16.25 3.31
CA PHE A 351 -24.43 -15.30 2.30
C PHE A 351 -22.91 -15.08 2.43
N PHE A 352 -22.39 -14.93 3.64
CA PHE A 352 -20.95 -14.76 3.83
C PHE A 352 -20.15 -16.04 3.55
N VAL A 353 -20.72 -17.24 3.79
CA VAL A 353 -20.11 -18.50 3.36
C VAL A 353 -19.94 -18.52 1.84
N THR A 354 -21.01 -18.24 1.09
CA THR A 354 -20.92 -18.24 -0.38
C THR A 354 -20.03 -17.11 -0.91
N TYR A 355 -20.04 -15.95 -0.26
CA TYR A 355 -19.13 -14.85 -0.58
C TYR A 355 -17.65 -15.26 -0.40
N VAL A 356 -17.29 -15.94 0.70
CA VAL A 356 -15.92 -16.45 0.91
C VAL A 356 -15.53 -17.49 -0.15
N MET A 357 -16.47 -18.34 -0.57
CA MET A 357 -16.20 -19.32 -1.65
C MET A 357 -15.97 -18.63 -3.01
N VAL A 358 -16.79 -17.64 -3.36
CA VAL A 358 -16.72 -16.95 -4.66
C VAL A 358 -15.57 -15.96 -4.72
N ASP A 359 -15.49 -15.06 -3.74
CA ASP A 359 -14.46 -14.01 -3.75
C ASP A 359 -13.12 -14.53 -3.23
N GLY A 360 -13.14 -15.31 -2.16
CA GLY A 360 -11.94 -15.84 -1.53
C GLY A 360 -11.34 -17.00 -2.31
N TRP A 361 -12.01 -18.16 -2.35
CA TRP A 361 -11.41 -19.37 -2.95
C TRP A 361 -11.23 -19.22 -4.46
N ALA A 362 -12.30 -18.91 -5.20
CA ALA A 362 -12.20 -18.76 -6.64
C ALA A 362 -11.38 -17.52 -7.04
N GLY A 363 -11.38 -16.46 -6.22
CA GLY A 363 -10.51 -15.30 -6.45
C GLY A 363 -9.02 -15.61 -6.32
N VAL A 364 -8.60 -16.32 -5.26
CA VAL A 364 -7.21 -16.74 -5.08
C VAL A 364 -6.80 -17.75 -6.16
N ALA A 365 -7.68 -18.69 -6.52
CA ALA A 365 -7.42 -19.62 -7.62
C ALA A 365 -7.25 -18.88 -8.97
N ALA A 366 -8.08 -17.88 -9.25
CA ALA A 366 -7.96 -17.05 -10.44
C ALA A 366 -6.71 -16.15 -10.41
N GLU A 367 -6.25 -15.72 -9.24
CA GLU A 367 -5.02 -14.93 -9.08
C GLU A 367 -3.79 -15.74 -9.54
N VAL A 368 -3.76 -17.07 -9.35
CA VAL A 368 -2.68 -17.94 -9.87
C VAL A 368 -2.50 -17.79 -11.37
N LEU A 369 -3.61 -17.72 -12.12
CA LEU A 369 -3.59 -17.58 -13.58
C LEU A 369 -3.14 -16.19 -14.04
N ARG A 370 -3.18 -15.18 -13.15
CA ARG A 370 -2.87 -13.77 -13.45
C ARG A 370 -3.50 -13.30 -14.77
N LEU A 371 -4.80 -13.56 -14.93
CA LEU A 371 -5.52 -13.31 -16.20
C LEU A 371 -5.37 -11.88 -16.70
N LYS A 372 -5.42 -10.88 -15.81
CA LYS A 372 -5.27 -9.46 -16.19
C LYS A 372 -3.88 -9.17 -16.79
N PRO A 373 -2.75 -9.46 -16.12
CA PRO A 373 -1.42 -9.35 -16.73
C PRO A 373 -1.27 -10.16 -18.01
N LEU A 374 -1.75 -11.40 -18.05
CA LEU A 374 -1.62 -12.29 -19.21
C LEU A 374 -2.32 -11.73 -20.46
N VAL A 375 -3.58 -11.32 -20.31
CA VAL A 375 -4.36 -10.70 -21.39
C VAL A 375 -3.73 -9.38 -21.80
N MET A 376 -3.32 -8.54 -20.84
CA MET A 376 -2.67 -7.26 -21.16
C MET A 376 -1.33 -7.46 -21.88
N PHE A 377 -0.56 -8.50 -21.52
CA PHE A 377 0.68 -8.85 -22.20
C PHE A 377 0.41 -9.25 -23.66
N HIS A 378 -0.59 -10.09 -23.94
CA HIS A 378 -0.91 -10.44 -25.33
C HIS A 378 -1.50 -9.27 -26.15
N ILE A 379 -2.33 -8.42 -25.54
CA ILE A 379 -2.82 -7.19 -26.17
C ILE A 379 -1.67 -6.23 -26.47
N LYS A 380 -0.80 -5.96 -25.49
CA LYS A 380 0.41 -5.15 -25.68
C LYS A 380 1.27 -5.77 -26.77
N ASN A 381 1.53 -7.08 -26.74
CA ASN A 381 2.38 -7.75 -27.70
C ASN A 381 1.81 -7.71 -29.14
N ALA A 382 0.48 -7.78 -29.29
CA ALA A 382 -0.17 -7.73 -30.59
C ALA A 382 -0.25 -6.31 -31.18
N PHE A 383 -0.46 -5.28 -30.35
CA PHE A 383 -0.79 -3.93 -30.83
C PHE A 383 0.25 -2.84 -30.48
N LEU A 384 0.98 -2.98 -29.37
CA LEU A 384 1.83 -1.94 -28.77
C LEU A 384 3.32 -2.28 -28.75
N VAL A 385 3.71 -3.56 -28.69
CA VAL A 385 5.11 -4.00 -28.66
C VAL A 385 5.69 -3.96 -30.06
N ARG A 386 6.78 -3.21 -30.19
CA ARG A 386 7.38 -2.86 -31.48
C ARG A 386 8.89 -3.10 -31.47
N THR A 387 9.48 -3.03 -30.28
CA THR A 387 10.88 -3.29 -29.96
C THR A 387 11.03 -4.41 -28.94
N GLU A 388 12.25 -4.95 -28.78
CA GLU A 388 12.56 -5.92 -27.71
C GLU A 388 12.40 -5.28 -26.33
N LYS A 389 12.77 -4.00 -26.19
CA LYS A 389 12.58 -3.25 -24.95
C LYS A 389 11.11 -3.10 -24.57
N ASP A 390 10.23 -2.82 -25.53
CA ASP A 390 8.78 -2.77 -25.27
C ASP A 390 8.25 -4.12 -24.79
N ARG A 391 8.87 -5.21 -25.24
CA ARG A 391 8.52 -6.56 -24.80
C ARG A 391 8.94 -6.78 -23.35
N GLU A 392 10.12 -6.32 -22.94
CA GLU A 392 10.55 -6.33 -21.53
C GLU A 392 9.61 -5.49 -20.65
N GLU A 393 9.27 -4.27 -21.08
CA GLU A 393 8.31 -3.40 -20.38
C GLU A 393 6.90 -4.01 -20.34
N ALA A 394 6.51 -4.76 -21.36
CA ALA A 394 5.25 -5.51 -21.37
C ALA A 394 5.28 -6.75 -20.47
N MET A 395 6.46 -7.32 -20.24
CA MET A 395 6.69 -8.46 -19.35
C MET A 395 6.76 -8.07 -17.87
N ASP A 396 6.74 -6.78 -17.53
CA ASP A 396 6.73 -6.32 -16.14
C ASP A 396 5.52 -6.92 -15.37
N PRO A 397 5.77 -7.80 -14.39
CA PRO A 397 4.72 -8.43 -13.61
C PRO A 397 4.04 -7.43 -12.66
N GLY A 398 4.65 -6.28 -12.39
CA GLY A 398 4.21 -5.34 -11.36
C GLY A 398 4.39 -5.87 -9.93
N SER A 399 3.96 -5.06 -8.96
CA SER A 399 4.06 -5.40 -7.54
C SER A 399 2.80 -6.04 -6.97
N LEU A 400 2.95 -6.57 -5.76
CA LEU A 400 1.80 -6.94 -4.93
C LEU A 400 0.94 -5.69 -4.68
N ASN A 401 -0.33 -5.73 -5.08
CA ASN A 401 -1.24 -4.62 -4.87
C ASN A 401 -1.76 -4.58 -3.42
N PHE A 402 -0.94 -4.01 -2.54
CA PHE A 402 -1.24 -3.87 -1.12
C PHE A 402 -2.57 -3.15 -0.87
N GLY A 403 -2.86 -2.09 -1.64
CA GLY A 403 -4.07 -1.28 -1.54
C GLY A 403 -5.37 -2.09 -1.66
N THR A 404 -5.33 -3.21 -2.41
CA THR A 404 -6.48 -4.10 -2.62
C THR A 404 -6.46 -5.36 -1.78
N THR A 405 -5.28 -5.97 -1.65
CA THR A 405 -5.16 -7.33 -1.10
C THR A 405 -5.30 -7.31 0.42
N GLU A 406 -4.70 -6.32 1.09
CA GLU A 406 -4.70 -6.23 2.54
C GLU A 406 -6.12 -6.02 3.13
N PRO A 407 -6.97 -5.11 2.60
CA PRO A 407 -8.32 -4.92 3.13
C PRO A 407 -9.23 -6.14 2.98
N ARG A 408 -9.06 -6.93 1.90
CA ARG A 408 -9.83 -8.18 1.69
C ARG A 408 -9.50 -9.23 2.74
N ILE A 409 -8.21 -9.41 3.03
CA ILE A 409 -7.74 -10.32 4.08
C ILE A 409 -8.33 -9.89 5.44
N GLN A 410 -8.35 -8.59 5.73
CA GLN A 410 -8.93 -8.06 6.97
C GLN A 410 -10.44 -8.23 7.07
N LEU A 411 -11.17 -8.16 5.95
CA LEU A 411 -12.60 -8.48 5.93
C LEU A 411 -12.84 -9.93 6.38
N TYR A 412 -12.02 -10.89 5.96
CA TYR A 412 -12.16 -12.28 6.42
C TYR A 412 -11.77 -12.45 7.89
N PHE A 413 -10.80 -11.69 8.41
CA PHE A 413 -10.56 -11.64 9.86
C PHE A 413 -11.78 -11.10 10.63
N LEU A 414 -12.41 -10.03 10.15
CA LEU A 414 -13.63 -9.49 10.74
C LEU A 414 -14.75 -10.53 10.74
N LEU A 415 -15.03 -11.15 9.60
CA LEU A 415 -16.05 -12.19 9.48
C LEU A 415 -15.75 -13.37 10.42
N GLY A 416 -14.50 -13.84 10.46
CA GLY A 416 -14.10 -14.91 11.36
C GLY A 416 -14.33 -14.55 12.83
N LEU A 417 -13.90 -13.36 13.27
CA LEU A 417 -14.07 -12.91 14.66
C LEU A 417 -15.54 -12.71 15.04
N VAL A 418 -16.36 -12.16 14.15
CA VAL A 418 -17.80 -11.95 14.39
C VAL A 418 -18.53 -13.29 14.47
N TYR A 419 -18.29 -14.18 13.51
CA TYR A 419 -19.04 -15.42 13.38
C TYR A 419 -18.48 -16.59 14.19
N ALA A 420 -17.28 -16.48 14.77
CA ALA A 420 -16.69 -17.55 15.59
C ALA A 420 -17.58 -18.02 16.74
N VAL A 421 -18.31 -17.10 17.39
CA VAL A 421 -19.24 -17.42 18.49
C VAL A 421 -20.66 -17.67 17.98
N VAL A 422 -21.04 -17.03 16.88
CA VAL A 422 -22.43 -17.01 16.38
C VAL A 422 -22.73 -18.21 15.47
N THR A 423 -21.94 -18.41 14.41
CA THR A 423 -22.07 -19.53 13.46
C THR A 423 -20.70 -20.09 13.10
N PRO A 424 -20.17 -21.04 13.92
CA PRO A 424 -18.82 -21.59 13.74
C PRO A 424 -18.57 -22.27 12.38
N ILE A 425 -19.63 -22.63 11.65
CA ILE A 425 -19.54 -23.24 10.32
C ILE A 425 -18.82 -22.36 9.29
N LEU A 426 -18.73 -21.03 9.49
CA LEU A 426 -17.98 -20.14 8.62
C LEU A 426 -16.45 -20.31 8.76
N LEU A 427 -15.97 -20.72 9.94
CA LEU A 427 -14.54 -20.76 10.25
C LEU A 427 -13.74 -21.73 9.36
N PRO A 428 -14.19 -22.98 9.08
CA PRO A 428 -13.51 -23.87 8.15
C PRO A 428 -13.31 -23.24 6.75
N PHE A 429 -14.30 -22.49 6.26
CA PHE A 429 -14.20 -21.85 4.94
C PHE A 429 -13.12 -20.76 4.91
N ILE A 430 -13.02 -19.98 5.99
CA ILE A 430 -11.99 -18.97 6.16
C ILE A 430 -10.60 -19.60 6.33
N ILE A 431 -10.48 -20.72 7.06
CA ILE A 431 -9.21 -21.44 7.22
C ILE A 431 -8.70 -21.98 5.88
N VAL A 432 -9.59 -22.57 5.07
CA VAL A 432 -9.24 -23.04 3.71
C VAL A 432 -8.79 -21.86 2.85
N PHE A 433 -9.49 -20.73 2.92
CA PHE A 433 -9.07 -19.51 2.23
C PHE A 433 -7.64 -19.09 2.63
N PHE A 434 -7.35 -18.96 3.93
CA PHE A 434 -6.02 -18.53 4.37
C PHE A 434 -4.93 -19.53 3.99
N SER A 435 -5.23 -20.83 4.02
CA SER A 435 -4.29 -21.89 3.62
C SER A 435 -3.95 -21.80 2.13
N LEU A 436 -4.96 -21.66 1.27
CA LEU A 436 -4.77 -21.48 -0.18
C LEU A 436 -4.06 -20.16 -0.49
N ALA A 437 -4.49 -19.05 0.13
CA ALA A 437 -3.90 -17.74 -0.06
C ALA A 437 -2.42 -17.72 0.34
N TYR A 438 -2.04 -18.37 1.45
CA TYR A 438 -0.65 -18.50 1.87
C TYR A 438 0.20 -19.20 0.80
N LEU A 439 -0.25 -20.34 0.28
CA LEU A 439 0.48 -21.08 -0.75
C LEU A 439 0.64 -20.28 -2.04
N VAL A 440 -0.46 -19.66 -2.51
CA VAL A 440 -0.48 -18.89 -3.76
C VAL A 440 0.38 -17.63 -3.65
N PHE A 441 0.14 -16.78 -2.64
CA PHE A 441 0.91 -15.55 -2.50
C PHE A 441 2.37 -15.81 -2.20
N ARG A 442 2.71 -16.85 -1.42
CA ARG A 442 4.12 -17.24 -1.23
C ARG A 442 4.78 -17.63 -2.55
N HIS A 443 4.11 -18.43 -3.38
CA HIS A 443 4.63 -18.80 -4.70
C HIS A 443 4.82 -17.58 -5.60
N GLN A 444 3.86 -16.65 -5.64
CA GLN A 444 3.92 -15.48 -6.49
C GLN A 444 4.94 -14.43 -6.02
N ILE A 445 5.12 -14.27 -4.70
CA ILE A 445 6.15 -13.39 -4.14
C ILE A 445 7.55 -13.87 -4.53
N ILE A 446 7.78 -15.19 -4.55
CA ILE A 446 9.09 -15.75 -4.93
C ILE A 446 9.33 -15.66 -6.43
N ASN A 447 8.33 -15.97 -7.27
CA ASN A 447 8.54 -16.20 -8.69
C ASN A 447 8.15 -15.03 -9.61
N VAL A 448 7.35 -14.08 -9.13
CA VAL A 448 6.64 -13.16 -10.02
C VAL A 448 6.69 -11.72 -9.57
N TYR A 449 6.28 -11.38 -8.35
CA TYR A 449 6.08 -9.97 -7.98
C TYR A 449 7.40 -9.23 -7.81
N ASN A 450 7.53 -8.08 -8.48
CA ASN A 450 8.63 -7.17 -8.27
C ASN A 450 8.26 -6.10 -7.22
N GLN A 451 9.13 -5.87 -6.26
CA GLN A 451 8.88 -4.93 -5.17
C GLN A 451 9.23 -3.50 -5.59
N GLN A 452 8.19 -2.69 -5.83
CA GLN A 452 8.34 -1.27 -6.23
C GLN A 452 8.94 -0.37 -5.15
N TYR A 453 8.67 -0.66 -3.87
CA TYR A 453 9.16 0.13 -2.74
C TYR A 453 9.41 -0.75 -1.51
N GLU A 454 10.35 -0.36 -0.65
CA GLU A 454 10.65 -1.07 0.59
C GLU A 454 10.29 -0.22 1.81
N SER A 455 9.22 -0.63 2.51
CA SER A 455 8.65 0.05 3.68
C SER A 455 9.08 -0.56 5.02
N ALA A 456 9.74 -1.71 5.02
CA ALA A 456 10.17 -2.48 6.20
C ALA A 456 9.01 -2.81 7.17
N ALA A 457 7.81 -3.07 6.64
CA ALA A 457 6.59 -3.36 7.41
C ALA A 457 6.04 -2.21 8.28
N GLN A 458 6.23 -0.93 7.90
CA GLN A 458 5.62 0.21 8.60
C GLN A 458 4.07 0.18 8.65
N PHE A 459 3.42 -0.63 7.81
CA PHE A 459 1.96 -0.78 7.79
C PHE A 459 1.42 -1.66 8.94
N TRP A 460 2.26 -2.41 9.65
CA TRP A 460 1.81 -3.38 10.66
C TRP A 460 0.98 -2.77 11.82
N PRO A 461 1.31 -1.58 12.38
CA PRO A 461 0.47 -0.94 13.38
C PRO A 461 -0.96 -0.67 12.88
N ASP A 462 -1.14 -0.36 11.59
CA ASP A 462 -2.45 -0.15 10.99
C ASP A 462 -3.23 -1.47 10.92
N VAL A 463 -2.58 -2.56 10.52
CA VAL A 463 -3.17 -3.92 10.49
C VAL A 463 -3.65 -4.33 11.88
N GLN A 464 -2.75 -4.22 12.87
CA GLN A 464 -3.05 -4.53 14.27
C GLN A 464 -4.24 -3.73 14.78
N ARG A 465 -4.27 -2.42 14.53
CA ARG A 465 -5.37 -1.54 14.95
C ARG A 465 -6.70 -2.01 14.36
N ARG A 466 -6.73 -2.37 13.07
CA ARG A 466 -7.96 -2.83 12.39
C ARG A 466 -8.47 -4.18 12.91
N ILE A 467 -7.59 -5.13 13.20
CA ILE A 467 -7.99 -6.42 13.80
C ILE A 467 -8.56 -6.21 15.21
N VAL A 468 -7.96 -5.33 16.02
CA VAL A 468 -8.52 -5.01 17.36
C VAL A 468 -9.87 -4.30 17.25
N ILE A 469 -10.04 -3.38 16.28
CA ILE A 469 -11.35 -2.78 16.00
C ILE A 469 -12.36 -3.87 15.60
N ALA A 470 -12.00 -4.81 14.72
CA ALA A 470 -12.85 -5.92 14.33
C ALA A 470 -13.25 -6.82 15.52
N LEU A 471 -12.34 -7.03 16.47
CA LEU A 471 -12.62 -7.75 17.72
C LEU A 471 -13.59 -7.00 18.62
N ILE A 472 -13.43 -5.68 18.76
CA ILE A 472 -14.37 -4.82 19.51
C ILE A 472 -15.75 -4.85 18.85
N VAL A 473 -15.82 -4.76 17.52
CA VAL A 473 -17.08 -4.86 16.77
C VAL A 473 -17.74 -6.22 17.01
N SER A 474 -16.98 -7.33 16.93
CA SER A 474 -17.49 -8.66 17.24
C SER A 474 -18.11 -8.74 18.65
N GLN A 475 -17.43 -8.17 19.65
CA GLN A 475 -17.93 -8.14 21.04
C GLN A 475 -19.22 -7.32 21.17
N ILE A 476 -19.30 -6.15 20.53
CA ILE A 476 -20.49 -5.29 20.54
C ILE A 476 -21.67 -5.98 19.86
N LEU A 477 -21.44 -6.61 18.71
CA LEU A 477 -22.49 -7.33 17.98
C LEU A 477 -22.98 -8.56 18.74
N LEU A 478 -22.08 -9.27 19.42
CA LEU A 478 -22.47 -10.39 20.29
C LEU A 478 -23.32 -9.91 21.48
N MET A 479 -23.00 -8.76 22.08
CA MET A 479 -23.85 -8.15 23.11
C MET A 479 -25.24 -7.81 22.56
N GLY A 480 -25.32 -7.25 21.35
CA GLY A 480 -26.59 -6.98 20.67
C GLY A 480 -27.44 -8.24 20.49
N LEU A 481 -26.83 -9.33 20.02
CA LEU A 481 -27.50 -10.62 19.82
C LEU A 481 -27.98 -11.27 21.14
N LEU A 482 -27.19 -11.19 22.23
CA LEU A 482 -27.61 -11.78 23.51
C LEU A 482 -28.67 -10.95 24.24
N SER A 483 -28.71 -9.63 24.01
CA SER A 483 -29.75 -8.74 24.54
C SER A 483 -31.13 -9.18 24.05
N THR A 484 -31.27 -9.53 22.77
CA THR A 484 -32.56 -9.92 22.19
C THR A 484 -33.10 -11.24 22.72
N GLN A 485 -32.21 -12.15 23.13
CA GLN A 485 -32.58 -13.45 23.70
C GLN A 485 -32.97 -13.38 25.19
N GLN A 486 -33.20 -12.18 25.75
CA GLN A 486 -33.48 -11.94 27.17
C GLN A 486 -32.39 -12.50 28.12
N ALA A 487 -31.17 -12.69 27.61
CA ALA A 487 -30.04 -13.22 28.36
C ALA A 487 -29.26 -12.09 29.06
N GLU A 488 -29.96 -11.22 29.79
CA GLU A 488 -29.40 -9.99 30.37
C GLU A 488 -28.17 -10.25 31.26
N LYS A 489 -28.19 -11.34 32.04
CA LYS A 489 -27.06 -11.77 32.87
C LYS A 489 -25.80 -12.06 32.05
N SER A 490 -25.94 -12.62 30.85
CA SER A 490 -24.82 -12.91 29.96
C SER A 490 -24.29 -11.64 29.29
N THR A 491 -25.15 -10.68 28.99
CA THR A 491 -24.76 -9.38 28.42
C THR A 491 -23.90 -8.58 29.39
N VAL A 492 -24.25 -8.57 30.68
CA VAL A 492 -23.44 -7.91 31.73
C VAL A 492 -22.04 -8.51 31.81
N VAL A 493 -21.91 -9.83 31.62
CA VAL A 493 -20.61 -10.52 31.62
C VAL A 493 -19.76 -10.16 30.39
N LEU A 494 -20.33 -9.68 29.28
CA LEU A 494 -19.56 -9.28 28.10
C LEU A 494 -19.04 -7.83 28.15
N LEU A 495 -19.64 -6.96 28.98
CA LEU A 495 -19.24 -5.54 29.09
C LEU A 495 -17.74 -5.30 29.36
N PRO A 496 -17.04 -6.11 30.16
CA PRO A 496 -15.61 -5.92 30.37
C PRO A 496 -14.74 -6.17 29.12
N LEU A 497 -15.22 -6.96 28.15
CA LEU A 497 -14.41 -7.38 27.00
C LEU A 497 -14.00 -6.21 26.08
N PRO A 498 -14.89 -5.31 25.62
CA PRO A 498 -14.49 -4.13 24.86
C PRO A 498 -13.48 -3.25 25.60
N VAL A 499 -13.67 -3.07 26.91
CA VAL A 499 -12.77 -2.28 27.77
C VAL A 499 -11.38 -2.92 27.82
N LEU A 500 -11.31 -4.24 28.00
CA LEU A 500 -10.05 -5.00 27.96
C LEU A 500 -9.38 -4.96 26.58
N SER A 501 -10.16 -5.00 25.49
CA SER A 501 -9.64 -4.87 24.11
C SER A 501 -9.03 -3.50 23.85
N ILE A 502 -9.67 -2.43 24.32
CA ILE A 502 -9.14 -1.06 24.25
C ILE A 502 -7.87 -0.93 25.09
N TRP A 503 -7.89 -1.43 26.33
CA TRP A 503 -6.71 -1.45 27.20
C TRP A 503 -5.54 -2.21 26.57
N PHE A 504 -5.79 -3.40 26.01
CA PHE A 504 -4.80 -4.19 25.29
C PHE A 504 -4.22 -3.44 24.09
N HIS A 505 -5.06 -2.73 23.32
CA HIS A 505 -4.60 -1.89 22.22
C HIS A 505 -3.64 -0.80 22.71
N HIS A 506 -4.00 -0.07 23.77
CA HIS A 506 -3.15 0.96 24.34
C HIS A 506 -1.80 0.42 24.83
N VAL A 507 -1.79 -0.75 25.49
CA VAL A 507 -0.56 -1.42 25.92
C VAL A 507 0.31 -1.77 24.72
N CYS A 508 -0.25 -2.42 23.69
CA CYS A 508 0.49 -2.77 22.47
C CYS A 508 1.00 -1.54 21.72
N LYS A 509 0.17 -0.49 21.64
CA LYS A 509 0.51 0.78 21.01
C LYS A 509 1.71 1.43 21.70
N GLY A 510 1.66 1.61 23.02
CA GLY A 510 2.77 2.20 23.77
C GLY A 510 4.06 1.35 23.76
N ARG A 511 3.92 0.01 23.70
CA ARG A 511 5.05 -0.92 23.75
C ARG A 511 5.78 -1.09 22.41
N PHE A 512 5.05 -1.24 21.30
CA PHE A 512 5.61 -1.69 20.04
C PHE A 512 5.57 -0.62 18.93
N GLU A 513 4.53 0.21 18.87
CA GLU A 513 4.37 1.20 17.80
C GLU A 513 5.56 2.18 17.66
N PRO A 514 6.23 2.62 18.76
CA PRO A 514 7.42 3.46 18.64
C PRO A 514 8.52 2.89 17.73
N ALA A 515 8.68 1.55 17.63
CA ALA A 515 9.67 0.93 16.75
C ALA A 515 9.32 1.02 15.24
N PHE A 516 8.08 1.38 14.91
CA PHE A 516 7.63 1.56 13.53
C PHE A 516 7.62 3.03 13.10
N ILE A 517 7.42 3.95 14.06
CA ILE A 517 7.32 5.39 13.81
C ILE A 517 8.67 6.09 14.04
N LYS A 518 9.40 5.71 15.08
CA LYS A 518 10.63 6.37 15.51
C LYS A 518 11.83 5.47 15.22
N PHE A 519 12.91 6.07 14.72
CA PHE A 519 14.16 5.36 14.50
C PHE A 519 15.08 5.54 15.72
N PRO A 520 15.49 4.47 16.43
CA PRO A 520 16.33 4.59 17.62
C PRO A 520 17.72 5.18 17.31
N LEU A 521 18.11 6.22 18.05
CA LEU A 521 19.42 6.87 17.87
C LEU A 521 20.61 5.94 18.15
N GLN A 522 20.44 4.98 19.06
CA GLN A 522 21.46 3.98 19.34
C GLN A 522 21.76 3.13 18.09
N ASP A 523 20.71 2.65 17.42
CA ASP A 523 20.85 1.81 16.23
C ASP A 523 21.42 2.63 15.07
N ALA A 524 21.01 3.90 14.94
CA ALA A 524 21.59 4.84 13.97
C ALA A 524 23.12 4.99 14.16
N MET A 525 23.56 5.24 15.40
CA MET A 525 24.98 5.40 15.72
C MET A 525 25.78 4.11 15.53
N VAL A 526 25.22 2.96 15.94
CA VAL A 526 25.87 1.65 15.71
C VAL A 526 26.06 1.41 14.21
N LYS A 527 25.05 1.71 13.39
CA LYS A 527 25.15 1.55 11.94
C LYS A 527 26.17 2.50 11.31
N ASP A 528 26.16 3.77 11.69
CA ASP A 528 27.11 4.78 11.20
C ASP A 528 28.57 4.43 11.57
N THR A 529 28.80 3.93 12.80
CA THR A 529 30.15 3.53 13.24
C THR A 529 30.67 2.29 12.53
N LEU A 530 29.81 1.30 12.29
CA LEU A 530 30.17 0.10 11.53
C LEU A 530 30.47 0.43 10.06
N GLU A 531 29.65 1.28 9.43
CA GLU A 531 29.87 1.67 8.04
C GLU A 531 31.17 2.47 7.87
N ARG A 532 31.44 3.43 8.76
CA ARG A 532 32.69 4.19 8.74
C ARG A 532 33.92 3.31 8.98
N ALA A 533 33.78 2.21 9.72
CA ALA A 533 34.86 1.24 9.92
C ALA A 533 35.09 0.35 8.69
N ASN A 534 34.02 0.00 7.96
CA ASN A 534 34.08 -0.84 6.78
C ASN A 534 34.54 -0.07 5.52
N ASP A 535 34.05 1.16 5.33
CA ASP A 535 34.38 2.02 4.19
C ASP A 535 34.74 3.44 4.67
N PRO A 536 35.99 3.66 5.09
CA PRO A 536 36.45 4.96 5.59
C PRO A 536 36.63 6.02 4.49
N THR A 537 36.74 5.60 3.23
CA THR A 537 37.00 6.46 2.07
C THR A 537 35.74 6.97 1.38
N LEU A 538 34.56 6.56 1.87
CA LEU A 538 33.29 6.88 1.24
C LEU A 538 33.02 8.39 1.16
N ASN A 539 32.83 8.88 -0.06
CA ASN A 539 32.33 10.23 -0.32
C ASN A 539 30.79 10.26 -0.33
N LEU A 540 30.19 10.45 0.84
CA LEU A 540 28.73 10.48 0.97
C LEU A 540 28.07 11.63 0.17
N ARG A 541 28.78 12.75 -0.04
CA ARG A 541 28.26 13.89 -0.79
C ARG A 541 27.99 13.53 -2.24
N GLU A 542 28.91 12.80 -2.85
CA GLU A 542 28.80 12.34 -4.23
C GLU A 542 27.73 11.27 -4.38
N TYR A 543 27.69 10.31 -3.46
CA TYR A 543 26.65 9.28 -3.43
C TYR A 543 25.21 9.85 -3.34
N LEU A 544 25.01 10.93 -2.57
CA LEU A 544 23.68 11.51 -2.36
C LEU A 544 23.30 12.61 -3.35
N LYS A 545 24.26 13.15 -4.13
CA LYS A 545 24.06 14.34 -4.97
C LYS A 545 22.89 14.20 -5.94
N ASP A 546 22.79 13.05 -6.61
CA ASP A 546 21.80 12.81 -7.67
C ASP A 546 20.62 11.95 -7.19
N ALA A 547 20.58 11.54 -5.92
CA ALA A 547 19.60 10.57 -5.43
C ALA A 547 18.15 11.09 -5.42
N TYR A 548 17.95 12.38 -5.13
CA TYR A 548 16.63 13.01 -5.01
C TYR A 548 16.40 14.10 -6.07
N VAL A 549 17.05 13.96 -7.22
CA VAL A 549 16.76 14.77 -8.40
C VAL A 549 15.50 14.22 -9.06
N HIS A 550 14.64 15.11 -9.58
CA HIS A 550 13.43 14.66 -10.26
C HIS A 550 13.82 13.75 -11.45
N PRO A 551 13.15 12.59 -11.67
CA PRO A 551 13.52 11.61 -12.70
C PRO A 551 13.72 12.19 -14.10
N VAL A 552 13.02 13.27 -14.41
CA VAL A 552 13.08 13.99 -15.70
C VAL A 552 14.38 14.77 -15.91
N PHE A 553 15.07 15.17 -14.84
CA PHE A 553 16.32 15.92 -14.95
C PHE A 553 17.56 15.05 -15.12
N HIS A 554 17.47 13.73 -14.91
CA HIS A 554 18.55 12.82 -15.23
C HIS A 554 18.83 12.85 -16.74
N LYS A 555 20.05 13.26 -17.11
CA LYS A 555 20.50 13.33 -18.51
C LYS A 555 20.64 11.92 -19.07
N ASN A 556 19.65 11.42 -19.81
CA ASN A 556 19.71 10.23 -20.69
C ASN A 556 20.38 8.93 -20.21
N ASP A 557 20.83 8.84 -18.96
CA ASP A 557 21.20 7.60 -18.28
C ASP A 557 19.91 6.95 -17.77
N MET A 558 18.99 6.66 -18.70
CA MET A 558 17.87 5.75 -18.43
C MET A 558 18.32 4.29 -18.24
N TYR A 559 19.63 4.04 -18.10
CA TYR A 559 20.20 2.70 -18.03
C TYR A 559 21.45 2.69 -17.15
N GLU A 560 21.31 3.01 -15.87
CA GLU A 560 22.11 2.42 -14.77
C GLU A 560 21.61 2.96 -13.42
N LEU A 561 20.31 2.82 -13.16
CA LEU A 561 19.95 2.46 -11.79
C LEU A 561 20.29 0.99 -11.69
N ALA A 562 21.57 0.70 -11.45
CA ALA A 562 21.97 -0.59 -10.96
C ALA A 562 20.95 -0.95 -9.88
N ALA A 563 20.19 -2.03 -10.11
CA ALA A 563 19.70 -2.81 -9.00
C ALA A 563 20.91 -2.90 -8.07
N ILE A 564 20.77 -2.38 -6.85
CA ILE A 564 21.81 -2.53 -5.83
C ILE A 564 21.80 -4.02 -5.51
N ASP A 565 22.39 -4.82 -6.40
CA ASP A 565 22.75 -6.23 -6.26
C ASP A 565 23.99 -6.32 -5.38
N GLU A 566 24.05 -5.48 -4.34
CA GLU A 566 24.89 -5.73 -3.16
C GLU A 566 24.17 -6.65 -2.17
N GLU A 567 23.10 -7.35 -2.56
CA GLU A 567 22.49 -8.39 -1.71
C GLU A 567 23.35 -9.66 -1.62
N GLU A 568 24.30 -9.88 -2.53
CA GLU A 568 25.13 -11.11 -2.57
C GLU A 568 26.45 -11.05 -1.78
N LYS A 569 26.86 -9.91 -1.21
CA LYS A 569 28.14 -9.81 -0.48
C LYS A 569 27.99 -9.24 0.93
N ASN A 570 27.58 -10.10 1.87
CA ASN A 570 27.69 -9.80 3.30
C ASN A 570 28.58 -10.83 4.01
N PRO A 571 29.83 -10.48 4.43
CA PRO A 571 30.47 -11.19 5.52
C PRO A 571 29.77 -10.79 6.83
N LEU A 572 29.13 -11.76 7.50
CA LEU A 572 28.61 -11.58 8.86
C LEU A 572 29.77 -11.18 9.80
N VAL A 573 29.85 -9.91 10.19
CA VAL A 573 30.87 -9.47 11.14
C VAL A 573 30.44 -9.83 12.56
N ALA A 574 31.07 -10.86 13.12
CA ALA A 574 30.94 -11.20 14.53
C ALA A 574 31.51 -10.07 15.41
N THR A 575 30.65 -9.39 16.16
CA THR A 575 31.09 -8.40 17.15
C THR A 575 31.68 -9.11 18.37
N ARG A 576 33.01 -9.31 18.38
CA ARG A 576 33.72 -9.72 19.60
C ARG A 576 33.78 -8.53 20.58
N ARG A 577 32.82 -8.45 21.50
CA ARG A 577 32.99 -7.65 22.72
C ARG A 577 34.10 -8.30 23.55
N ARG A 578 35.28 -7.66 23.61
CA ARG A 578 36.23 -7.92 24.71
C ARG A 578 35.67 -7.30 25.98
N SER A 579 34.82 -8.06 26.66
CA SER A 579 34.52 -7.85 28.07
C SER A 579 35.84 -7.98 28.84
N ARG A 580 36.34 -6.86 29.40
CA ARG A 580 37.28 -6.93 30.53
C ARG A 580 36.47 -7.38 31.73
N MET A 581 36.37 -8.69 31.89
CA MET A 581 35.64 -9.34 32.98
C MET A 581 36.51 -9.32 34.24
N ASN A 582 35.97 -8.74 35.30
CA ASN A 582 36.27 -9.09 36.70
C ASN A 582 35.04 -8.73 37.54
N THR A 583 33.99 -9.54 37.44
CA THR A 583 32.93 -9.66 38.45
C THR A 583 32.12 -10.95 38.19
N PRO A 584 31.87 -11.80 39.21
CA PRO A 584 31.11 -13.03 39.05
C PRO A 584 29.64 -12.79 39.43
N VAL A 585 28.76 -12.55 38.44
CA VAL A 585 27.31 -12.71 38.61
C VAL A 585 26.68 -13.15 37.28
N ASP A 586 25.96 -14.27 37.30
CA ASP A 586 25.27 -14.84 36.13
C ASP A 586 24.13 -13.95 35.62
N SER A 587 24.26 -13.44 34.40
CA SER A 587 23.16 -12.81 33.67
C SER A 587 22.43 -13.84 32.79
N LYS A 588 21.14 -14.04 33.05
CA LYS A 588 20.20 -14.96 32.35
C LYS A 588 19.83 -14.58 30.91
N PHE A 589 20.77 -14.10 30.09
CA PHE A 589 20.54 -13.92 28.66
C PHE A 589 21.73 -14.46 27.86
N ASN A 590 21.74 -15.77 27.65
CA ASN A 590 22.58 -16.39 26.62
C ASN A 590 21.77 -16.54 25.33
N SER A 591 22.24 -15.87 24.28
CA SER A 591 21.95 -16.20 22.89
C SER A 591 22.74 -17.44 22.51
N SER A 592 22.13 -18.62 22.62
CA SER A 592 22.68 -19.87 22.09
C SER A 592 21.94 -20.26 20.81
N SER A 593 22.60 -20.11 19.66
CA SER A 593 22.26 -20.86 18.45
C SER A 593 23.24 -22.03 18.36
N GLY A 594 22.74 -23.24 18.64
CA GLY A 594 23.49 -24.47 18.44
C GLY A 594 23.63 -24.79 16.96
N THR A 595 24.82 -25.27 16.58
CA THR A 595 25.08 -25.93 15.30
C THR A 595 25.12 -27.44 15.52
N THR A 596 24.30 -28.16 14.78
CA THR A 596 24.38 -29.62 14.62
C THR A 596 24.88 -29.94 13.21
N GLU A 597 25.71 -30.99 13.18
CA GLU A 597 26.14 -31.83 12.04
C GLU A 597 27.38 -31.44 11.23
N GLY A 598 28.26 -32.44 11.09
CA GLY A 598 29.46 -32.44 10.26
C GLY A 598 30.56 -33.36 10.80
N GLU A 599 30.32 -34.67 10.87
CA GLU A 599 31.36 -35.70 11.03
C GLU A 599 32.47 -35.55 9.98
N PHE A 600 33.74 -35.78 10.34
CA PHE A 600 34.62 -36.70 9.61
C PHE A 600 35.93 -37.02 10.38
N SER A 601 36.11 -38.32 10.62
CA SER A 601 37.36 -39.11 10.77
C SER A 601 38.43 -38.75 11.82
N ARG A 602 38.55 -39.67 12.79
CA ARG A 602 39.74 -39.99 13.59
C ARG A 602 40.85 -40.62 12.72
N MET A 603 42.12 -40.26 12.93
CA MET A 603 43.10 -41.09 13.67
C MET A 603 44.50 -40.40 13.79
N PRO A 604 45.31 -40.75 14.81
CA PRO A 604 46.54 -40.04 15.26
C PRO A 604 47.80 -40.93 15.07
N PRO A 605 48.93 -40.76 15.82
CA PRO A 605 49.75 -39.56 16.09
C PRO A 605 51.24 -39.78 15.67
N HIS A 606 52.02 -38.69 15.64
CA HIS A 606 53.37 -38.63 16.18
C HIS A 606 53.65 -37.24 16.76
#